data_AF-A0A1Z8ZT04-F1
#
_entry.id   AF-A0A1Z8ZT04-F1
#
_cell.length_a   1.000
_cell.length_b   1.000
_cell.length_c   1.000
_cell.angle_alpha   90.00
_cell.angle_beta   90.00
_cell.angle_gamma   90.00
#
_symmetry.space_group_name_H-M   'P 1'
#
loop_
_entity.id
_entity.type
_entity.pdbx_description
1 polymer ?
#
loop_
_entity_poly.entity_id
_entity_poly.type
_entity_poly.pdbx_seq_one_letter_code
_entity_poly.pdbx_strand_id
1 'polypeptide(L)'
;MDKARILILSASFGDGHNTAAHHLAQALSPRNEVRIADPCDLGSPRTNRFLCKIYREVTTYTPWLWALIYRSTDRQDFTKPLPLLKPTEDALGTLL
;
A
#
# COMPACT_ATOMS: atom_id res chain seq x y z
N MET A 1 -7.81 19.05 25.22
CA MET A 1 -7.13 17.78 24.90
C MET A 1 -6.58 17.95 23.51
N ASP A 2 -5.26 17.85 23.35
CA ASP A 2 -4.63 18.06 22.06
C ASP A 2 -5.01 16.93 21.10
N LYS A 3 -5.23 17.27 19.83
CA LYS A 3 -5.55 16.28 18.80
C LYS A 3 -4.31 15.46 18.49
N ALA A 4 -4.42 14.13 18.49
CA ALA A 4 -3.35 13.28 17.99
C ALA A 4 -3.25 13.39 16.45
N ARG A 5 -2.04 13.23 15.91
CA ARG A 5 -1.78 13.14 14.47
C ARG A 5 -1.69 11.66 14.09
N ILE A 6 -2.54 11.22 13.18
CA ILE A 6 -2.67 9.82 12.76
C ILE A 6 -2.38 9.72 11.27
N LEU A 7 -1.34 8.98 10.91
CA LEU A 7 -1.03 8.62 9.53
C LEU A 7 -1.52 7.19 9.26
N ILE A 8 -2.43 7.06 8.30
CA ILE A 8 -2.94 5.77 7.82
C ILE A 8 -2.28 5.46 6.48
N LEU A 9 -1.50 4.39 6.43
CA LEU A 9 -0.88 3.92 5.20
C LEU A 9 -1.80 2.91 4.52
N SER A 10 -2.12 3.14 3.26
CA SER A 10 -2.85 2.22 2.39
C SER A 10 -1.94 1.72 1.26
N ALA A 11 -2.43 0.75 0.50
CA ALA A 11 -1.79 0.26 -0.70
C ALA A 11 -2.87 0.02 -1.76
N SER A 12 -2.72 0.64 -2.94
CA SER A 12 -3.70 0.63 -4.04
C SER A 12 -3.93 -0.73 -4.71
N PHE A 13 -3.35 -1.80 -4.19
CA PHE A 13 -3.44 -3.18 -4.70
C PHE A 13 -4.77 -3.85 -4.30
N GLY A 14 -5.89 -3.26 -4.75
CA GLY A 14 -7.26 -3.71 -4.48
C GLY A 14 -8.08 -2.69 -3.66
N ASP A 15 -9.41 -2.72 -3.82
CA ASP A 15 -10.28 -1.71 -3.20
C ASP A 15 -10.42 -1.85 -1.68
N GLY A 16 -10.25 -3.07 -1.14
CA GLY A 16 -10.48 -3.36 0.29
C GLY A 16 -9.63 -2.53 1.25
N HIS A 17 -8.33 -2.38 0.98
CA HIS A 17 -7.43 -1.59 1.83
C HIS A 17 -7.78 -0.10 1.82
N ASN A 18 -8.11 0.44 0.64
CA ASN A 18 -8.51 1.83 0.49
C ASN A 18 -9.83 2.11 1.22
N THR A 19 -10.83 1.26 1.04
CA THR A 19 -12.11 1.38 1.78
C THR A 19 -11.90 1.33 3.29
N ALA A 20 -11.07 0.41 3.79
CA ALA A 20 -10.76 0.32 5.21
C ALA A 20 -10.07 1.59 5.73
N ALA A 21 -9.07 2.11 5.00
CA ALA A 21 -8.37 3.34 5.36
C ALA A 21 -9.32 4.55 5.42
N HIS A 22 -10.22 4.68 4.45
CA HIS A 22 -11.20 5.77 4.42
C HIS A 22 -12.20 5.69 5.59
N HIS A 23 -12.72 4.51 5.91
CA HIS A 23 -13.62 4.35 7.06
C HIS A 23 -12.93 4.62 8.40
N LEU A 24 -11.67 4.18 8.55
CA LEU A 24 -10.86 4.51 9.73
C LEU A 24 -10.66 6.02 9.84
N ALA A 25 -10.29 6.70 8.75
CA ALA A 25 -10.12 8.15 8.77
C ALA A 25 -11.42 8.87 9.12
N GLN A 26 -12.54 8.44 8.56
CA GLN A 26 -13.86 9.01 8.88
C GLN A 26 -14.20 8.86 10.37
N ALA A 27 -13.93 7.70 10.96
CA ALA A 27 -14.19 7.44 12.38
C ALA A 27 -13.27 8.24 13.32
N LEU A 28 -12.02 8.49 12.91
CA LEU A 28 -10.99 9.09 13.76
C LEU A 28 -10.87 10.61 13.62
N SER A 29 -11.24 11.19 12.48
CA SER A 29 -11.16 12.63 12.19
C SER A 29 -11.92 13.56 13.14
N PRO A 30 -13.04 13.18 13.79
CA PRO A 30 -13.73 14.08 14.72
C PRO A 30 -12.88 14.49 15.93
N ARG A 31 -11.89 13.67 16.30
CA ARG A 31 -11.06 13.88 17.51
C ARG A 31 -9.57 14.03 17.20
N ASN A 32 -9.15 13.76 15.97
CA ASN A 32 -7.73 13.67 15.60
C ASN A 32 -7.48 14.35 14.26
N GLU A 33 -6.22 14.71 14.00
CA GLU A 33 -5.76 15.06 12.65
C GLU A 33 -5.40 13.75 11.94
N VAL A 34 -6.10 13.40 10.87
CA VAL A 34 -5.90 12.13 10.17
C VAL A 34 -5.47 12.39 8.73
N ARG A 35 -4.42 11.69 8.29
CA ARG A 35 -3.93 11.69 6.91
C ARG A 35 -3.89 10.26 6.39
N ILE A 36 -4.42 10.04 5.19
CA ILE A 36 -4.24 8.79 4.45
C ILE A 36 -3.14 9.01 3.40
N ALA A 37 -2.26 8.05 3.23
CA ALA A 37 -1.25 8.06 2.17
C ALA A 37 -1.01 6.64 1.63
N ASP A 38 -0.67 6.57 0.34
CA ASP A 38 -0.15 5.36 -0.29
C ASP A 38 1.33 5.61 -0.66
N PRO A 39 2.30 5.08 0.11
CA PRO A 39 3.71 5.27 -0.17
C PRO A 39 4.14 4.72 -1.53
N CYS A 40 3.49 3.65 -2.02
CA CYS A 40 3.80 3.07 -3.33
C CYS A 40 3.36 4.01 -4.46
N ASP A 41 2.20 4.63 -4.32
CA ASP A 41 1.73 5.64 -5.28
C ASP A 41 2.56 6.93 -5.22
N LEU A 42 2.96 7.37 -4.02
CA LEU A 42 3.78 8.55 -3.83
C LEU A 42 5.21 8.37 -4.38
N GLY A 43 5.83 7.23 -4.10
CA GLY A 43 7.21 6.93 -4.50
C GLY A 43 7.36 6.58 -5.98
N SER A 44 6.36 5.95 -6.59
CA SER A 44 6.43 5.49 -7.97
C SER A 44 5.04 5.38 -8.64
N PRO A 45 4.36 6.50 -8.91
CA PRO A 45 2.93 6.51 -9.30
C PRO A 45 2.64 5.74 -10.59
N ARG A 46 3.52 5.81 -11.60
CA ARG A 46 3.33 5.09 -12.87
C ARG A 46 3.49 3.58 -12.68
N THR A 47 4.52 3.17 -11.96
CA THR A 47 4.80 1.76 -11.64
C THR A 47 3.69 1.19 -10.76
N ASN A 48 3.26 1.93 -9.75
CA ASN A 48 2.16 1.54 -8.86
C ASN A 48 0.88 1.26 -9.65
N ARG A 49 0.45 2.20 -10.51
CA ARG A 49 -0.75 2.01 -11.35
C ARG A 49 -0.64 0.81 -12.28
N PHE A 50 0.54 0.60 -12.88
CA PHE A 50 0.79 -0.55 -13.74
C PHE A 50 0.71 -1.88 -12.98
N LEU A 51 1.38 -1.96 -11.83
CA LEU A 51 1.36 -3.14 -10.97
C LEU A 51 -0.04 -3.42 -10.42
N CYS A 52 -0.79 -2.40 -10.01
CA CYS A 52 -2.19 -2.55 -9.57
C CYS A 52 -3.07 -3.13 -10.69
N LYS A 53 -2.87 -2.68 -11.93
CA LYS A 53 -3.59 -3.24 -13.09
C LYS A 53 -3.21 -4.69 -13.32
N ILE A 54 -1.92 -5.02 -13.39
CA ILE A 54 -1.44 -6.40 -13.58
C ILE A 54 -1.94 -7.31 -12.48
N TYR A 55 -1.83 -6.87 -11.22
CA TYR A 55 -2.30 -7.62 -10.06
C TYR A 55 -3.75 -8.03 -10.26
N ARG A 56 -4.64 -7.09 -10.62
CA ARG A 56 -6.06 -7.36 -10.85
C ARG A 56 -6.30 -8.34 -12.01
N GLU A 57 -5.57 -8.18 -13.12
CA GLU A 57 -5.69 -9.08 -14.28
C GLU A 57 -5.27 -10.52 -13.91
N VAL A 58 -4.12 -10.66 -13.25
CA VAL A 58 -3.55 -11.96 -12.88
C VAL A 58 -4.42 -12.68 -11.85
N THR A 59 -4.90 -11.98 -10.82
CA THR A 59 -5.77 -12.57 -9.80
C THR A 59 -7.13 -12.97 -10.35
N THR A 60 -7.61 -12.30 -11.40
CA THR A 60 -8.95 -12.56 -11.98
C THR A 60 -8.91 -13.66 -13.05
N TYR A 61 -7.93 -13.60 -13.96
CA TYR A 61 -7.93 -14.42 -15.18
C TYR A 61 -6.86 -15.52 -15.19
N THR A 62 -5.84 -15.44 -14.34
CA THR A 62 -4.69 -16.36 -14.40
C THR A 62 -4.30 -16.89 -13.02
N PRO A 63 -5.18 -17.66 -12.35
CA PRO A 63 -4.96 -18.13 -10.98
C PRO A 63 -3.72 -19.02 -10.82
N TRP A 64 -3.32 -19.77 -11.86
CA TRP A 64 -2.09 -20.56 -11.83
C TRP A 64 -0.83 -19.69 -11.76
N LEU A 65 -0.84 -18.54 -12.45
CA LEU A 65 0.27 -17.59 -12.44
C LEU A 65 0.30 -16.87 -11.09
N TRP A 66 -0.86 -16.49 -10.56
CA TRP A 66 -0.96 -15.95 -9.21
C TRP A 66 -0.40 -16.93 -8.17
N ALA A 67 -0.74 -18.22 -8.25
CA ALA A 67 -0.21 -19.24 -7.35
C ALA A 67 1.32 -19.38 -7.43
N LEU A 68 1.90 -19.22 -8.62
CA LEU A 68 3.36 -19.23 -8.81
C LEU A 68 4.02 -18.02 -8.13
N ILE A 69 3.47 -16.82 -8.34
CA ILE A 69 3.94 -15.58 -7.70
C ILE A 69 3.83 -15.70 -6.18
N TYR A 70 2.69 -16.14 -5.67
CA TYR A 70 2.45 -16.29 -4.24
C TYR A 70 3.46 -17.23 -3.58
N ARG A 71 3.74 -18.38 -4.21
CA ARG A 71 4.75 -19.34 -3.72
C ARG A 71 6.18 -18.81 -3.78
N SER A 72 6.49 -17.93 -4.72
CA SER A 72 7.84 -17.32 -4.80
C SER A 72 8.03 -16.27 -3.70
N THR A 73 6.99 -15.50 -3.37
CA THR A 73 7.01 -14.52 -2.28
C THR A 73 7.07 -15.14 -0.89
N ASP A 74 6.52 -16.35 -0.70
CA ASP A 74 6.57 -17.07 0.58
C ASP A 74 8.00 -17.42 1.03
N ARG A 75 8.95 -17.43 0.09
CA ARG A 75 10.37 -17.69 0.34
C ARG A 75 11.22 -16.43 0.43
N GLN A 76 10.62 -15.24 0.31
CA GLN A 76 11.34 -13.97 0.38
C GLN A 76 11.50 -13.51 1.82
N ASP A 77 12.71 -13.06 2.14
CA ASP A 77 13.04 -12.46 3.43
C ASP A 77 12.89 -10.93 3.33
N PHE A 78 11.73 -10.43 3.75
CA PHE A 78 11.40 -9.00 3.72
C PHE A 78 12.12 -8.17 4.78
N THR A 79 12.96 -8.78 5.63
CA THR A 79 13.84 -8.02 6.53
C THR A 79 15.03 -7.40 5.80
N LYS A 80 15.32 -7.87 4.58
CA LYS A 80 16.40 -7.36 3.74
C LYS A 80 15.88 -6.25 2.83
N PRO A 81 16.70 -5.21 2.57
CA PRO A 81 16.31 -4.13 1.69
C PRO A 81 16.07 -4.67 0.28
N LEU A 82 14.89 -4.39 -0.26
CA LEU A 82 14.55 -4.68 -1.64
C LEU A 82 14.81 -3.42 -2.45
N PRO A 83 15.80 -3.41 -3.37
CA PRO A 83 16.16 -2.19 -4.12
C PRO A 83 14.97 -1.56 -4.87
N LEU A 84 13.99 -2.37 -5.25
CA LEU A 84 12.76 -1.94 -5.91
C LEU A 84 11.81 -1.13 -5.00
N LEU A 85 11.90 -1.30 -3.68
CA LEU A 85 11.07 -0.59 -2.69
C LEU A 85 11.67 0.74 -2.24
N LYS A 86 12.92 1.04 -2.58
CA LYS A 86 13.60 2.27 -2.12
C LYS A 86 12.79 3.56 -2.38
N PRO A 87 12.17 3.79 -3.56
CA PRO A 87 11.34 4.98 -3.76
C PRO A 87 10.12 5.05 -2.84
N THR A 88 9.55 3.89 -2.50
CA THR A 88 8.44 3.77 -1.55
C THR A 88 8.88 4.09 -0.13
N GLU A 89 10.06 3.61 0.27
CA GLU A 89 10.69 3.90 1.57
C GLU A 89 11.00 5.40 1.70
N ASP A 90 11.62 5.99 0.68
CA ASP A 90 11.91 7.43 0.62
C ASP A 90 10.62 8.25 0.72
N ALA A 91 9.56 7.86 0.00
CA ALA A 91 8.26 8.53 0.06
C ALA A 91 7.64 8.44 1.45
N LEU A 92 7.71 7.29 2.11
CA LEU A 92 7.25 7.12 3.49
C LEU A 92 8.03 8.04 4.46
N GLY A 93 9.35 8.17 4.27
CA GLY A 93 10.19 9.07 5.07
C GLY A 93 9.74 10.54 5.01
N THR A 94 9.12 10.99 3.91
CA THR A 94 8.58 12.36 3.81
C THR A 94 7.26 12.59 4.53
N LEU A 95 6.59 11.51 4.97
CA LEU A 95 5.28 11.57 5.64
C LEU A 95 5.38 11.56 7.17
N LEU A 96 6.52 11.13 7.72
CA LEU A 96 6.83 11.08 9.15
C LEU A 96 7.44 12.41 9.61
#